data_AF-A0A2S9XLZ0-F1
#
_entry.id   AF-A0A2S9XLZ0-F1
#
_cell.length_a   1.000
_cell.length_b   1.000
_cell.length_c   1.000
_cell.angle_alpha   90.00
_cell.angle_beta   90.00
_cell.angle_gamma   90.00
#
_symmetry.space_group_name_H-M   'P 1'
#
loop_
_entity.id
_entity.type
_entity.pdbx_description
1 polymer ?
#
loop_
_entity_poly.entity_id
_entity_poly.type
_entity_poly.pdbx_seq_one_letter_code
_entity_poly.pdbx_strand_id
1 'polypeptide(L)'
;MAERDLSRWRGVDADPAQGPSDYERACAVVDYVGVIDVGDASALILGDEPFPTAWHSTDDGGILIRWVYSDSEASIDAFLSNTNCKICWTETGLSVPVPGQCVLFDAAEPGVDIRGECLVLTLSAGDYAVRSAVVDPSDEVRLVLHELSLVKRE
;
A
#
# COMPACT_ATOMS: atom_id res chain seq x y z
N MET A 1 5.51 5.25 -2.66
CA MET A 1 6.73 6.10 -2.55
C MET A 1 6.47 7.44 -3.21
N ALA A 2 7.15 8.52 -2.85
CA ALA A 2 7.05 9.79 -3.58
C ALA A 2 7.61 9.67 -5.00
N GLU A 3 7.00 10.35 -5.98
CA GLU A 3 7.47 10.31 -7.38
C GLU A 3 8.94 10.75 -7.52
N ARG A 4 9.35 11.79 -6.79
CA ARG A 4 10.73 12.32 -6.79
C ARG A 4 11.79 11.34 -6.29
N ASP A 5 11.37 10.31 -5.55
CA ASP A 5 12.27 9.35 -4.91
C ASP A 5 12.32 8.01 -5.65
N LEU A 6 11.48 7.82 -6.68
CA LEU A 6 11.38 6.58 -7.44
C LEU A 6 12.71 6.10 -8.01
N SER A 7 13.59 7.03 -8.41
CA SER A 7 14.89 6.66 -8.97
C SER A 7 15.83 5.96 -7.98
N ARG A 8 15.48 5.94 -6.70
CA ARG A 8 16.23 5.26 -5.64
C ARG A 8 15.78 3.82 -5.43
N TRP A 9 14.56 3.48 -5.88
CA TRP A 9 14.07 2.11 -5.87
C TRP A 9 14.63 1.35 -7.07
N ARG A 10 15.46 0.34 -6.81
CA ARG A 10 16.14 -0.45 -7.85
C ARG A 10 15.39 -1.72 -8.24
N GLY A 11 14.28 -2.04 -7.58
CA GLY A 11 13.53 -3.26 -7.84
C GLY A 11 14.36 -4.51 -7.54
N VAL A 12 14.30 -5.51 -8.43
CA VAL A 12 15.15 -6.71 -8.36
C VAL A 12 16.61 -6.46 -8.77
N ASP A 13 16.90 -5.33 -9.42
CA ASP A 13 18.21 -5.03 -9.98
C ASP A 13 19.17 -4.53 -8.91
N ALA A 14 19.59 -5.41 -8.01
CA ALA A 14 20.66 -5.16 -7.05
C ALA A 14 21.97 -5.83 -7.46
N ASP A 15 23.07 -5.17 -7.08
CA ASP A 15 24.37 -5.82 -7.09
C ASP A 15 24.45 -6.73 -5.86
N PRO A 16 24.58 -8.06 -6.00
CA PRO A 16 24.62 -8.97 -4.86
C PRO A 16 25.77 -8.67 -3.87
N ALA A 17 26.83 -7.97 -4.32
CA ALA A 17 27.92 -7.53 -3.45
C ALA A 17 27.52 -6.37 -2.52
N GLN A 18 26.42 -5.67 -2.82
CA GLN A 18 25.92 -4.53 -2.05
C GLN A 18 24.79 -4.90 -1.06
N GLY A 19 24.43 -6.20 -1.00
CA GLY A 19 23.39 -6.72 -0.11
C GLY A 19 22.09 -7.04 -0.85
N PRO A 20 20.98 -7.24 -0.11
CA PRO A 20 19.69 -7.60 -0.70
C PRO A 20 19.14 -6.45 -1.55
N SER A 21 18.43 -6.83 -2.61
CA SER A 21 17.65 -5.92 -3.45
C SER A 21 16.50 -5.26 -2.70
N ASP A 22 15.99 -4.16 -3.25
CA ASP A 22 14.81 -3.49 -2.70
C ASP A 22 13.58 -4.43 -2.72
N TYR A 23 13.47 -5.25 -3.76
CA TYR A 23 12.48 -6.32 -3.84
C TYR A 23 12.64 -7.35 -2.71
N GLU A 24 13.84 -7.88 -2.47
CA GLU A 24 14.08 -8.84 -1.37
C GLU A 24 13.80 -8.22 0.00
N ARG A 25 14.10 -6.93 0.18
CA ARG A 25 13.79 -6.17 1.39
C ARG A 25 12.28 -5.99 1.57
N ALA A 26 11.53 -5.76 0.49
CA ALA A 26 10.07 -5.74 0.51
C ALA A 26 9.49 -7.12 0.86
N CYS A 27 9.99 -8.20 0.25
CA CYS A 27 9.56 -9.57 0.54
C CYS A 27 9.86 -10.01 1.98
N ALA A 28 10.82 -9.36 2.67
CA ALA A 28 11.10 -9.63 4.07
C ALA A 28 10.05 -9.04 5.03
N VAL A 29 9.12 -8.22 4.55
CA VAL A 29 7.96 -7.75 5.32
C VAL A 29 6.97 -8.89 5.48
N VAL A 30 6.89 -9.46 6.70
CA VAL A 30 6.09 -10.66 7.00
C VAL A 30 4.60 -10.35 7.21
N ASP A 31 4.27 -9.14 7.67
CA ASP A 31 2.89 -8.70 7.85
C ASP A 31 2.28 -8.17 6.55
N TYR A 32 0.96 -7.95 6.52
CA TYR A 32 0.27 -7.41 5.34
C TYR A 32 0.78 -6.01 4.93
N VAL A 33 1.40 -5.28 5.84
CA VAL A 33 1.92 -3.94 5.58
C VAL A 33 3.16 -3.65 6.41
N GLY A 34 4.12 -2.96 5.81
CA GLY A 34 5.37 -2.56 6.46
C GLY A 34 5.91 -1.27 5.88
N VAL A 35 6.98 -0.75 6.49
CA VAL A 35 7.68 0.45 6.01
C VAL A 35 9.17 0.14 5.96
N ILE A 36 9.80 0.49 4.85
CA ILE A 36 11.26 0.40 4.72
C ILE A 36 11.85 1.72 4.24
N ASP A 37 13.08 2.00 4.66
CA ASP A 37 13.83 3.18 4.25
C ASP A 37 14.39 3.02 2.84
N VAL A 38 14.32 4.07 2.03
CA VAL A 38 14.88 4.12 0.67
C VAL A 38 15.68 5.40 0.51
N GLY A 39 16.97 5.33 0.87
CA GLY A 39 17.80 6.53 1.01
C GLY A 39 17.31 7.38 2.18
N ASP A 40 16.93 8.63 1.89
CA ASP A 40 16.29 9.53 2.87
C ASP A 40 14.74 9.54 2.80
N ALA A 41 14.16 8.69 1.96
CA ALA A 41 12.71 8.54 1.80
C ALA A 41 12.21 7.24 2.45
N SER A 42 10.89 7.06 2.51
CA SER A 42 10.25 5.83 2.99
C SER A 42 9.34 5.20 1.93
N ALA A 43 9.28 3.88 1.91
CA ALA A 43 8.35 3.10 1.11
C ALA A 43 7.39 2.34 2.03
N LEU A 44 6.08 2.55 1.83
CA LEU A 44 5.06 1.66 2.36
C LEU A 44 5.04 0.41 1.49
N ILE A 45 5.23 -0.76 2.11
CA ILE A 45 5.23 -2.06 1.47
C ILE A 45 3.92 -2.75 1.77
N LEU A 46 3.26 -3.23 0.72
CA LEU A 46 2.08 -4.10 0.82
C LEU A 46 2.58 -5.54 0.73
N GLY A 47 2.66 -6.21 1.89
CA GLY A 47 3.20 -7.57 2.01
C GLY A 47 2.19 -8.65 1.64
N ASP A 48 2.57 -9.91 1.89
CA ASP A 48 1.84 -11.13 1.47
C ASP A 48 1.89 -11.33 -0.06
N GLU A 49 0.79 -11.71 -0.70
CA GLU A 49 0.74 -11.96 -2.15
C GLU A 49 0.48 -10.68 -2.97
N PRO A 50 0.83 -10.66 -4.28
CA PRO A 50 0.55 -9.54 -5.19
C PRO A 50 -0.94 -9.48 -5.57
N PHE A 51 -1.80 -9.20 -4.58
CA PHE A 51 -3.23 -9.04 -4.79
C PHE A 51 -3.51 -7.78 -5.62
N PRO A 52 -4.48 -7.83 -6.54
CA PRO A 52 -4.84 -6.63 -7.27
C PRO A 52 -5.44 -5.60 -6.29
N THR A 53 -5.13 -4.34 -6.55
CA THR A 53 -5.24 -3.27 -5.55
C THR A 53 -5.95 -2.06 -6.15
N ALA A 54 -6.89 -1.49 -5.39
CA ALA A 54 -7.52 -0.20 -5.69
C ALA A 54 -7.29 0.80 -4.56
N TRP A 55 -7.48 2.08 -4.87
CA TRP A 55 -7.44 3.17 -3.92
C TRP A 55 -8.80 3.85 -3.79
N HIS A 56 -9.28 3.99 -2.57
CA HIS A 56 -10.46 4.77 -2.23
C HIS A 56 -10.07 5.99 -1.41
N SER A 57 -10.24 7.19 -1.97
CA SER A 57 -9.87 8.44 -1.29
C SER A 57 -10.91 8.84 -0.24
N THR A 58 -10.45 9.41 0.88
CA THR A 58 -11.29 10.03 1.91
C THR A 58 -10.76 11.43 2.24
N ASP A 59 -11.52 12.23 3.00
CA ASP A 59 -11.14 13.62 3.30
C ASP A 59 -9.79 13.74 4.02
N ASP A 60 -9.48 12.80 4.93
CA ASP A 60 -8.25 12.79 5.76
C ASP A 60 -7.22 11.74 5.29
N GLY A 61 -7.40 11.13 4.12
CA GLY A 61 -6.51 10.09 3.60
C GLY A 61 -7.18 9.14 2.62
N GLY A 62 -7.22 7.84 2.97
CA GLY A 62 -7.95 6.86 2.18
C GLY A 62 -7.64 5.42 2.53
N ILE A 63 -8.19 4.50 1.73
CA ILE A 63 -8.12 3.06 1.95
C ILE A 63 -7.55 2.39 0.69
N LEU A 64 -6.47 1.63 0.85
CA LEU A 64 -6.04 0.64 -0.12
C LEU A 64 -6.89 -0.63 0.07
N ILE A 65 -7.47 -1.10 -1.03
CA ILE A 65 -8.36 -2.26 -1.06
C ILE A 65 -7.69 -3.32 -1.90
N ARG A 66 -7.38 -4.47 -1.29
CA ARG A 66 -6.70 -5.59 -1.93
C ARG A 66 -7.60 -6.81 -1.87
N TRP A 67 -7.88 -7.45 -3.01
CA TRP A 67 -8.73 -8.64 -3.03
C TRP A 67 -7.91 -9.93 -3.11
N VAL A 68 -8.06 -10.76 -2.08
CA VAL A 68 -7.45 -12.10 -2.01
C VAL A 68 -8.14 -13.03 -3.00
N TYR A 69 -9.46 -12.96 -3.02
CA TYR A 69 -10.31 -13.56 -4.03
C TYR A 69 -11.58 -12.71 -4.17
N SER A 70 -12.08 -12.61 -5.40
CA SER A 70 -13.36 -12.00 -5.74
C SER A 70 -13.87 -12.67 -7.03
N ASP A 71 -15.18 -12.87 -7.12
CA ASP A 71 -15.85 -13.35 -8.33
C ASP A 71 -15.96 -12.27 -9.41
N SER A 72 -15.96 -10.98 -9.01
CA SER A 72 -16.01 -9.83 -9.91
C SER A 72 -15.58 -8.51 -9.25
N GLU A 73 -15.27 -7.50 -10.06
CA GLU A 73 -15.09 -6.11 -9.58
C GLU A 73 -16.40 -5.51 -9.03
N ALA A 74 -17.55 -5.89 -9.58
CA ALA A 74 -18.86 -5.41 -9.13
C ALA A 74 -19.14 -5.77 -7.65
N SER A 75 -18.60 -6.90 -7.18
CA SER A 75 -18.69 -7.32 -5.78
C SER A 75 -17.88 -6.40 -4.84
N ILE A 76 -16.80 -5.79 -5.34
CA ILE A 76 -16.00 -4.80 -4.61
C ILE A 76 -16.76 -3.47 -4.52
N ASP A 77 -17.37 -3.02 -5.62
CA ASP A 77 -18.22 -1.81 -5.62
C ASP A 77 -19.41 -1.94 -4.67
N ALA A 78 -20.02 -3.13 -4.63
CA ALA A 78 -21.10 -3.43 -3.69
C ALA A 78 -20.64 -3.37 -2.23
N PHE A 79 -19.44 -3.89 -1.93
CA PHE A 79 -18.82 -3.75 -0.60
C PHE A 79 -18.59 -2.28 -0.24
N LEU A 80 -17.99 -1.49 -1.13
CA LEU A 80 -17.70 -0.08 -0.91
C LEU A 80 -18.97 0.75 -0.70
N SER A 81 -20.06 0.39 -1.39
CA SER A 81 -21.36 1.05 -1.27
C SER A 81 -22.12 0.63 0.00
N ASN A 82 -21.71 -0.45 0.68
CA ASN A 82 -22.41 -0.98 1.83
C ASN A 82 -21.94 -0.34 3.14
N THR A 83 -22.65 0.69 3.57
CA THR A 83 -22.39 1.44 4.81
C THR A 83 -22.62 0.64 6.10
N ASN A 84 -23.21 -0.55 6.03
CA ASN A 84 -23.46 -1.39 7.19
C ASN A 84 -22.34 -2.39 7.51
N CYS A 85 -21.29 -2.48 6.69
CA CYS A 85 -20.18 -3.38 6.98
C CYS A 85 -19.35 -2.84 8.15
N LYS A 86 -19.38 -3.53 9.30
CA LYS A 86 -18.55 -3.17 10.45
C LYS A 86 -17.14 -3.74 10.25
N ILE A 87 -16.21 -2.87 9.84
CA ILE A 87 -14.81 -3.23 9.67
C ILE A 87 -14.11 -3.24 11.03
N CYS A 88 -13.44 -4.34 11.36
CA CYS A 88 -12.65 -4.47 12.58
C CYS A 88 -11.18 -4.13 12.28
N TRP A 89 -10.83 -2.86 12.46
CA TRP A 89 -9.47 -2.38 12.22
C TRP A 89 -8.50 -2.80 13.31
N THR A 90 -7.27 -3.14 12.89
CA THR A 90 -6.14 -3.43 13.75
C THR A 90 -5.06 -2.37 13.51
N GLU A 91 -4.65 -1.68 14.56
CA GLU A 91 -3.54 -0.73 14.52
C GLU A 91 -2.24 -1.46 14.19
N THR A 92 -1.50 -0.96 13.21
CA THR A 92 -0.19 -1.55 12.83
C THR A 92 0.97 -0.94 13.63
N GLY A 93 0.74 0.22 14.24
CA GLY A 93 1.79 1.04 14.87
C GLY A 93 2.72 1.73 13.87
N LEU A 94 2.48 1.59 12.56
CA LEU A 94 3.27 2.23 11.52
C LEU A 94 2.84 3.69 11.33
N SER A 95 3.84 4.55 11.16
CA SER A 95 3.68 5.94 10.75
C SER A 95 4.50 6.16 9.49
N VAL A 96 3.88 6.68 8.42
CA VAL A 96 4.52 6.89 7.12
C VAL A 96 4.55 8.37 6.78
N PRO A 97 5.74 8.95 6.53
CA PRO A 97 5.82 10.30 6.00
C PRO A 97 5.37 10.31 4.55
N VAL A 98 4.35 11.10 4.26
CA VAL A 98 3.79 11.30 2.92
C VAL A 98 4.10 12.73 2.48
N PRO A 99 4.78 12.94 1.35
CA PRO A 99 5.16 14.28 0.89
C PRO A 99 4.12 14.95 0.00
N GLY A 100 2.95 14.33 -0.16
CA GLY A 100 1.88 14.74 -1.07
C GLY A 100 1.53 13.63 -2.05
N GLN A 101 2.04 13.74 -3.28
CA GLN A 101 1.85 12.71 -4.31
C GLN A 101 2.76 11.50 -4.08
N CYS A 102 2.15 10.31 -4.10
CA CYS A 102 2.80 9.01 -4.00
C CYS A 102 2.45 8.13 -5.20
N VAL A 103 3.34 7.22 -5.56
CA VAL A 103 3.15 6.18 -6.56
C VAL A 103 3.20 4.82 -5.88
N LEU A 104 2.22 3.98 -6.17
CA LEU A 104 2.17 2.55 -5.87
C LEU A 104 2.41 1.78 -7.17
N PHE A 105 3.32 0.82 -7.14
CA PHE A 105 3.79 0.07 -8.31
C PHE A 105 4.36 -1.29 -7.86
N ASP A 106 4.63 -2.18 -8.80
CA ASP A 106 5.24 -3.49 -8.51
C ASP A 106 6.67 -3.32 -7.96
N ALA A 107 6.90 -3.87 -6.77
CA ALA A 107 8.18 -3.80 -6.07
C ALA A 107 9.34 -4.44 -6.84
N ALA A 108 9.07 -5.36 -7.77
CA ALA A 108 10.10 -5.97 -8.60
C ALA A 108 10.67 -5.01 -9.66
N GLU A 109 9.89 -4.00 -10.05
CA GLU A 109 10.28 -3.05 -11.09
C GLU A 109 11.17 -1.93 -10.53
N PRO A 110 12.21 -1.50 -11.25
CA PRO A 110 12.97 -0.32 -10.87
C PRO A 110 12.10 0.93 -11.02
N GLY A 111 12.13 1.83 -10.04
CA GLY A 111 11.25 3.02 -10.06
C GLY A 111 11.56 4.02 -11.19
N VAL A 112 12.73 3.91 -11.83
CA VAL A 112 13.07 4.69 -13.05
C VAL A 112 12.39 4.18 -14.32
N ASP A 113 11.90 2.94 -14.32
CA ASP A 113 11.35 2.27 -15.51
C ASP A 113 10.20 1.35 -15.09
N ILE A 114 9.15 1.95 -14.54
CA ILE A 114 7.89 1.26 -14.23
C ILE A 114 7.13 1.08 -15.55
N ARG A 115 7.01 -0.18 -15.97
CA ARG A 115 6.35 -0.64 -17.18
C ARG A 115 4.97 -1.23 -16.91
N GLY A 116 4.79 -1.78 -15.71
CA GLY A 116 3.52 -2.32 -15.25
C GLY A 116 2.49 -1.26 -14.87
N GLU A 117 1.39 -1.73 -14.28
CA GLU A 117 0.37 -0.82 -13.73
C GLU A 117 0.91 -0.07 -12.52
N CYS A 118 0.57 1.21 -12.42
CA CYS A 118 0.85 2.01 -11.25
C CYS A 118 -0.37 2.85 -10.86
N LEU A 119 -0.49 3.13 -9.57
CA LEU A 119 -1.51 3.99 -9.00
C LEU A 119 -0.85 5.24 -8.43
N VAL A 120 -1.32 6.41 -8.87
CA VAL A 120 -0.90 7.70 -8.31
C VAL A 120 -1.89 8.12 -7.23
N LEU A 121 -1.40 8.25 -6.00
CA LEU A 121 -2.15 8.64 -4.81
C LEU A 121 -1.84 10.11 -4.51
N THR A 122 -2.86 10.97 -4.55
CA THR A 122 -2.73 12.37 -4.13
C THR A 122 -3.21 12.50 -2.70
N LEU A 123 -2.27 12.66 -1.77
CA LEU A 123 -2.53 12.84 -0.35
C LEU A 123 -2.05 14.23 0.09
N SER A 124 -2.50 14.70 1.26
CA SER A 124 -1.87 15.87 1.88
C SER A 124 -0.48 15.50 2.39
N ALA A 125 0.44 16.45 2.43
CA ALA A 125 1.75 16.19 3.02
C ALA A 125 1.64 16.08 4.56
N GLY A 126 2.23 15.05 5.15
CA GLY A 126 2.21 14.81 6.59
C GLY A 126 2.54 13.37 6.98
N ASP A 127 2.47 13.07 8.27
CA ASP A 127 2.62 11.72 8.78
C ASP A 127 1.27 11.00 8.76
N TYR A 128 1.23 9.78 8.24
CA TYR A 128 0.02 8.97 8.16
C TYR A 128 0.13 7.73 9.05
N ALA A 129 -0.86 7.51 9.91
CA ALA A 129 -1.00 6.27 10.64
C ALA A 129 -1.64 5.22 9.73
N VAL A 130 -1.17 3.98 9.84
CA VAL A 130 -1.70 2.85 9.07
C VAL A 130 -2.40 1.87 9.99
N ARG A 131 -3.62 1.50 9.63
CA ARG A 131 -4.35 0.38 10.24
C ARG A 131 -4.84 -0.58 9.18
N SER A 132 -4.92 -1.86 9.52
CA SER A 132 -5.29 -2.90 8.57
C SER A 132 -6.51 -3.68 9.03
N ALA A 133 -7.27 -4.23 8.09
CA ALA A 133 -8.38 -5.13 8.37
C ALA A 133 -8.43 -6.23 7.31
N VAL A 134 -8.88 -7.41 7.72
CA VAL A 134 -9.31 -8.47 6.81
C VAL A 134 -10.81 -8.57 6.92
N VAL A 135 -11.50 -8.55 5.78
CA VAL A 135 -12.97 -8.64 5.73
C VAL A 135 -13.39 -9.71 4.75
N ASP A 136 -14.47 -10.39 5.09
CA ASP A 136 -15.14 -11.40 4.28
C ASP A 136 -16.58 -10.93 4.01
N PRO A 137 -16.83 -10.02 3.04
CA PRO A 137 -18.18 -9.52 2.77
C PRO A 137 -19.15 -10.63 2.34
N SER A 138 -18.63 -11.71 1.74
CA SER A 138 -19.35 -12.93 1.38
C SER A 138 -18.36 -14.11 1.34
N ASP A 139 -18.87 -15.33 1.14
CA ASP A 139 -18.02 -16.52 0.98
C ASP A 139 -17.11 -16.44 -0.27
N GLU A 140 -17.46 -15.60 -1.24
CA GLU A 140 -16.78 -15.44 -2.53
C GLU A 140 -15.90 -14.18 -2.60
N VAL A 141 -15.85 -13.39 -1.53
CA VAL A 141 -15.06 -12.15 -1.47
C VAL A 141 -14.28 -12.09 -0.18
N ARG A 142 -12.96 -12.00 -0.28
CA ARG A 142 -12.08 -11.65 0.84
C ARG A 142 -11.19 -10.50 0.46
N LEU A 143 -11.18 -9.48 1.31
CA LEU A 143 -10.41 -8.27 1.13
C LEU A 143 -9.43 -8.06 2.29
N VAL A 144 -8.24 -7.57 1.96
CA VAL A 144 -7.31 -6.95 2.89
C VAL A 144 -7.38 -5.44 2.66
N LEU A 145 -7.64 -4.69 3.72
CA LEU A 145 -7.78 -3.24 3.68
C LEU A 145 -6.65 -2.61 4.46
N HIS A 146 -6.08 -1.53 3.92
CA HIS A 146 -5.15 -0.66 4.65
C HIS A 146 -5.67 0.77 4.62
N GLU A 147 -6.07 1.29 5.77
CA GLU A 147 -6.43 2.69 5.90
C GLU A 147 -5.20 3.51 6.25
N LEU A 148 -5.01 4.59 5.50
CA LEU A 148 -4.05 5.64 5.76
C LEU A 148 -4.83 6.85 6.26
N SER A 149 -4.54 7.29 7.49
CA SER A 149 -5.16 8.48 8.08
C SER A 149 -4.11 9.49 8.50
N LEU A 150 -4.31 10.76 8.13
CA LEU A 150 -3.39 11.84 8.48
C LEU A 150 -3.35 12.01 10.00
N VAL A 151 -2.15 11.95 10.58
CA VAL A 151 -1.94 12.20 12.01
C VAL A 151 -2.09 13.70 12.26
N LYS A 152 -3.19 14.06 12.94
CA LYS A 152 -3.44 15.43 13.36
C LYS A 152 -2.53 15.72 14.56
N ARG A 153 -1.56 16.63 14.39
CA ARG A 153 -0.76 17.13 15.51
C ARG A 153 -1.61 18.12 16.31
N GLU A 154 -1.78 17.85 17.60
CA GLU A 154 -2.45 18.74 18.57
C GLU A 154 -1.62 19.99 18.87
#